data_AF-A0A960BHP9-F1
#
_entry.id   AF-A0A960BHP9-F1
#
_cell.length_a   1.000
_cell.length_b   1.000
_cell.length_c   1.000
_cell.angle_alpha   90.00
_cell.angle_beta   90.00
_cell.angle_gamma   90.00
#
_symmetry.space_group_name_H-M   'P 1'
#
loop_
_entity.id
_entity.type
_entity.pdbx_description
1 polymer ?
#
loop_
_entity_poly.entity_id
_entity_poly.type
_entity_poly.pdbx_seq_one_letter_code
_entity_poly.pdbx_strand_id
1 'polypeptide(L)'
;MFYDDCYAEDRDNYIDVMIAGDEAAARNITFLEIPAAEGGNASLYNPGGPGRTPFPEWRYTAPGPPTMTPVVIALDDPMRVNR
;
A
#
# COMPACT_ATOMS: atom_id res chain seq x y z
N MET A 1 -5.59 16.56 -20.32
CA MET A 1 -6.32 15.62 -19.44
C MET A 1 -6.15 14.27 -20.09
N PHE A 2 -5.16 13.49 -19.64
CA PHE A 2 -4.78 12.22 -20.25
C PHE A 2 -5.09 11.12 -19.24
N TYR A 3 -6.09 10.31 -19.58
CA TYR A 3 -6.55 9.12 -18.84
C TYR A 3 -5.66 7.95 -19.33
N ASP A 4 -4.84 7.25 -18.54
CA ASP A 4 -4.95 6.58 -17.23
C ASP A 4 -5.09 5.04 -17.27
N ASP A 5 -4.51 4.37 -18.27
CA ASP A 5 -4.32 2.89 -18.18
C ASP A 5 -3.42 2.44 -17.01
N CYS A 6 -3.03 3.36 -16.11
CA CYS A 6 -2.58 2.99 -14.78
C CYS A 6 -3.72 2.26 -14.06
N TYR A 7 -3.44 1.03 -13.65
CA TYR A 7 -4.30 0.22 -12.80
C TYR A 7 -4.98 1.08 -11.70
N ALA A 8 -6.30 1.25 -11.83
CA ALA A 8 -7.10 2.14 -10.97
C ALA A 8 -7.59 1.46 -9.68
N GLU A 9 -7.48 0.13 -9.61
CA GLU A 9 -7.77 -0.65 -8.41
C GLU A 9 -6.48 -0.83 -7.59
N ASP A 10 -6.51 -0.63 -6.28
CA ASP A 10 -5.30 -0.66 -5.44
C ASP A 10 -5.43 -1.56 -4.21
N ARG A 11 -6.37 -2.51 -4.24
CA ARG A 11 -6.67 -3.36 -3.07
C ARG A 11 -6.07 -4.76 -3.12
N ASP A 12 -5.24 -5.07 -4.11
CA ASP A 12 -4.62 -6.39 -4.24
C ASP A 12 -3.39 -6.58 -3.35
N ASN A 13 -2.85 -5.49 -2.80
CA ASN A 13 -1.66 -5.53 -1.96
C ASN A 13 -2.04 -5.27 -0.50
N TYR A 14 -1.64 -6.20 0.37
CA TYR A 14 -1.69 -6.01 1.81
C TYR A 14 -0.35 -5.43 2.30
N ILE A 15 -0.41 -4.52 3.27
CA ILE A 15 0.76 -3.97 3.95
C ILE A 15 0.79 -4.56 5.36
N ASP A 16 1.82 -5.36 5.64
CA ASP A 16 2.06 -5.83 7.00
C ASP A 16 2.83 -4.76 7.79
N VAL A 17 2.23 -4.28 8.89
CA VAL A 17 2.88 -3.35 9.81
C VAL A 17 3.47 -4.13 10.97
N MET A 18 4.80 -4.19 11.03
CA MET A 18 5.52 -4.84 12.13
C MET A 18 5.97 -3.79 13.15
N ILE A 19 5.49 -3.92 14.38
CA ILE A 19 5.86 -3.06 15.51
C ILE A 19 6.51 -3.91 16.60
N ALA A 20 7.56 -3.37 17.20
CA ALA A 20 8.18 -3.96 18.39
C ALA A 20 7.67 -3.20 19.62
N GLY A 21 6.96 -3.88 20.52
CA GLY A 21 6.40 -3.23 21.70
C GLY A 21 5.37 -4.08 22.44
N ASP A 22 4.56 -3.39 23.25
CA ASP A 22 3.49 -3.98 24.04
C ASP A 22 2.25 -4.29 23.17
N GLU A 23 1.63 -5.45 23.40
CA GLU A 23 0.46 -5.89 22.64
C GLU A 23 -0.77 -5.01 22.87
N ALA A 24 -1.00 -4.56 24.12
CA ALA A 24 -2.14 -3.68 24.40
C ALA A 24 -1.95 -2.32 23.72
N ALA A 25 -0.72 -1.81 23.65
CA ALA A 25 -0.40 -0.62 22.88
C ALA A 25 -0.64 -0.83 21.37
N ALA A 26 -0.18 -1.97 20.82
CA ALA A 26 -0.42 -2.34 19.42
C ALA A 26 -1.91 -2.36 19.05
N ARG A 27 -2.75 -2.90 19.92
CA ARG A 27 -4.22 -2.98 19.74
C ARG A 27 -4.91 -1.62 19.67
N ASN A 28 -4.29 -0.54 20.11
CA ASN A 28 -4.84 0.81 20.02
C ASN A 28 -4.59 1.49 18.66
N ILE A 29 -3.82 0.87 17.77
CA ILE A 29 -3.55 1.43 16.43
C ILE A 29 -4.70 1.03 15.50
N THR A 30 -5.51 2.01 15.11
CA THR A 30 -6.72 1.79 14.28
C THR A 30 -6.54 2.28 12.84
N PHE A 31 -5.58 3.17 12.60
CA PHE A 31 -5.26 3.71 11.28
C PHE A 31 -3.74 3.85 11.10
N LEU A 32 -3.29 3.68 9.87
CA LEU A 32 -1.93 3.98 9.42
C LEU A 32 -1.96 5.20 8.49
N GLU A 33 -1.21 6.23 8.86
CA GLU A 33 -0.94 7.36 7.97
C GLU A 33 0.19 7.01 7.00
N ILE A 34 -0.08 7.18 5.71
CA ILE A 34 0.89 7.02 4.64
C ILE A 34 1.03 8.39 3.98
N PRO A 35 1.99 9.22 4.43
CA PRO A 35 2.06 10.62 4.01
C PRO A 35 2.67 10.81 2.61
N ALA A 36 3.21 9.75 2.00
CA ALA A 36 3.82 9.75 0.67
C ALA A 36 4.87 10.89 0.49
N ALA A 37 5.10 11.30 -0.76
CA ALA A 37 6.09 12.34 -1.08
C ALA A 37 5.75 13.70 -0.46
N GLU A 38 4.46 13.99 -0.24
CA GLU A 38 4.01 15.26 0.32
C GLU A 38 4.47 15.46 1.78
N GLY A 39 4.51 14.39 2.58
CA GLY A 39 5.09 14.43 3.92
C GLY A 39 6.58 14.08 4.00
N GLY A 40 7.29 14.02 2.86
CA GLY A 40 8.74 13.74 2.83
C GLY A 40 9.12 12.26 2.85
N ASN A 41 8.17 11.34 2.63
CA ASN A 41 8.39 9.90 2.54
C ASN A 41 8.41 9.42 1.09
N ALA A 42 8.95 8.23 0.84
CA ALA A 42 8.75 7.58 -0.45
C ALA A 42 7.25 7.23 -0.65
N SER A 43 6.74 7.41 -1.85
CA SER A 43 5.37 6.98 -2.20
C SER A 43 5.30 5.47 -2.40
N LEU A 44 4.13 4.89 -2.13
CA LEU A 44 3.85 3.50 -2.51
C LEU A 44 3.55 3.42 -4.02
N TYR A 45 3.87 2.29 -4.62
CA TYR A 45 3.65 2.02 -6.04
C TYR A 45 3.02 0.63 -6.17
N ASN A 46 1.88 0.53 -6.85
CA ASN A 46 1.33 -0.77 -7.19
C ASN A 46 2.06 -1.35 -8.41
N PRO A 47 2.43 -2.65 -8.37
CA PRO A 47 2.92 -3.35 -9.53
C PRO A 47 1.75 -3.60 -10.49
N GLY A 48 1.68 -2.82 -11.57
CA GLY A 48 0.62 -2.97 -12.59
C GLY A 48 1.11 -2.96 -14.04
N GLY A 49 2.43 -2.91 -14.27
CA GLY A 49 3.01 -2.86 -15.61
C GLY A 49 3.13 -4.23 -16.30
N PRO A 50 3.39 -4.28 -17.62
CA PRO A 50 3.44 -5.48 -18.46
C PRO A 50 4.66 -6.39 -18.19
N GLY A 51 5.23 -6.35 -16.99
CA GLY A 51 6.45 -7.06 -16.60
C GLY A 51 7.67 -6.15 -16.47
N ARG A 52 8.87 -6.73 -16.61
CA ARG A 52 10.16 -6.06 -16.30
C ARG A 52 10.64 -5.10 -17.39
N THR A 53 10.00 -5.08 -18.56
CA THR A 53 10.44 -4.30 -19.72
C THR A 53 9.35 -3.29 -20.10
N PRO A 54 9.47 -2.02 -19.68
CA PRO A 54 8.51 -0.99 -20.06
C PRO A 54 8.69 -0.59 -21.53
N PHE A 55 7.59 -0.28 -22.22
CA PHE A 55 7.65 0.46 -23.49
C PHE A 55 8.06 1.92 -23.23
N PRO A 56 8.98 2.50 -24.05
CA PRO A 56 9.55 3.84 -23.78
C PRO A 56 8.54 4.98 -23.64
N GLU A 57 7.44 4.93 -24.40
CA GLU A 57 6.44 6.00 -24.47
C GLU A 57 5.36 5.90 -23.37
N TRP A 58 5.38 4.82 -22.57
CA TRP A 58 4.29 4.49 -21.67
C TRP A 58 4.74 4.49 -20.21
N ARG A 59 3.96 5.17 -19.38
CA ARG A 59 4.14 5.16 -17.92
C ARG A 59 3.23 4.10 -17.32
N TYR A 60 3.84 3.09 -16.69
CA TYR A 60 3.13 1.94 -16.10
C TYR A 60 2.85 2.06 -14.61
N THR A 61 3.48 3.01 -13.94
CA THR A 61 3.32 3.19 -12.50
C THR A 61 3.36 4.67 -12.15
N ALA A 62 2.59 5.03 -11.14
CA ALA A 62 2.52 6.36 -10.58
C ALA A 62 2.67 6.29 -9.05
N PRO A 63 3.25 7.33 -8.40
CA PRO A 63 3.28 7.39 -6.96
C PRO A 63 1.85 7.47 -6.43
N GLY A 64 1.54 6.64 -5.44
CA GLY A 64 0.31 6.77 -4.67
C GLY A 64 0.26 8.11 -3.93
N PRO A 65 -0.93 8.72 -3.79
CA PRO A 65 -1.09 9.94 -3.02
C PRO A 65 -0.94 9.67 -1.51
N PRO A 66 -0.83 10.71 -0.68
CA PRO A 66 -1.02 10.57 0.75
C PRO A 66 -2.37 9.90 1.07
N THR A 67 -2.40 8.98 2.02
CA THR A 67 -3.61 8.24 2.36
C THR A 67 -3.66 7.82 3.82
N MET A 68 -4.86 7.49 4.28
CA MET A 68 -5.15 6.96 5.61
C MET A 68 -5.75 5.58 5.45
N THR A 69 -5.04 4.56 5.91
CA THR A 69 -5.47 3.16 5.75
C THR A 69 -5.96 2.60 7.07
N PRO A 70 -7.19 2.04 7.16
CA PRO A 70 -7.64 1.38 8.37
C PRO A 70 -6.79 0.14 8.64
N VAL A 71 -6.39 -0.06 9.90
CA VAL A 71 -5.66 -1.26 10.31
C VAL A 71 -6.66 -2.39 10.57
N VAL A 72 -6.50 -3.50 9.85
CA VAL A 72 -7.18 -4.76 10.15
C VAL A 72 -6.34 -5.49 11.19
N ILE A 73 -6.96 -5.92 12.30
CA ILE A 73 -6.25 -6.56 13.42
C ILE A 73 -5.93 -8.02 13.06
N ALA A 74 -4.79 -8.22 12.41
CA ALA A 74 -4.28 -9.53 12.05
C ALA A 74 -3.81 -10.37 13.27
N LEU A 75 -3.79 -9.80 14.49
CA LEU A 75 -3.49 -10.53 15.72
C LEU A 75 -4.55 -11.59 16.03
N ASP A 76 -5.83 -11.30 15.75
CA ASP A 76 -6.95 -12.18 16.06
C ASP A 76 -7.46 -12.92 14.81
N ASP A 77 -7.35 -12.30 13.63
CA ASP A 77 -7.68 -12.90 12.34
C ASP A 77 -6.53 -12.70 11.35
N PRO A 78 -5.49 -13.56 11.41
CA PRO A 78 -4.40 -13.48 10.45
C PRO A 78 -4.98 -13.81 9.08
N MET A 79 -5.01 -12.82 8.17
CA MET A 79 -5.45 -12.92 6.77
C MET A 79 -4.52 -13.84 5.93
N ARG A 80 -4.33 -15.08 6.38
CA ARG A 80 -3.49 -16.11 5.81
C ARG A 80 -4.38 -17.22 5.28
N VAL A 81 -4.15 -17.61 4.03
CA VAL A 81 -4.64 -18.89 3.51
C VAL A 81 -3.75 -20.00 4.05
N ASN A 82 -4.34 -20.95 4.79
CA ASN A 82 -3.64 -22.17 5.19
C ASN A 82 -3.38 -23.03 3.95
N ARG A 83 -2.17 -23.58 3.85
CA ARG A 83 -1.72 -24.41 2.73
C ARG A 83 -2.15 -25.86 2.88
#